data_AF-A0A965YKV5-F1
#
_entry.id   AF-A0A965YKV5-F1
#
_cell.length_a   1.000
_cell.length_b   1.000
_cell.length_c   1.000
_cell.angle_alpha   90.00
_cell.angle_beta   90.00
_cell.angle_gamma   90.00
#
_symmetry.space_group_name_H-M   'P 1'
#
loop_
_entity.id
_entity.type
_entity.pdbx_description
1 polymer ?
#
loop_
_entity_poly.entity_id
_entity_poly.type
_entity_poly.pdbx_seq_one_letter_code
_entity_poly.pdbx_strand_id
1 'polypeptide(L)'
;MIIAQTENGYKFDSVCINGEWFSGIGYQGLLNVNTKTYVDEPTRSNDGSIPNINDYDTFVVPRCKVNFKYFKIEDYQRLCRVINSANEFPVIFWDKQFGTWVEHNMYCEPEEMAKMFNVGTSVFGVLDYEISFIGTLNNLNEYTIEYKFTDDSGVALTLVTYATYSAETTYNKNDLVKNTEDDITSYYKYINDTSGSGHELTDTDYWQVIDSSILSSETSNWGNSLKIKTLANLNDFYNSPTEKSFVGWNTKQDYTGATYFANQNISIFEDLDLYPIWE
;
A
#
# COMPACT_ATOMS: atom_id res chain seq x y z
N MET A 1 13.87 -17.03 -31.90
CA MET A 1 13.40 -15.79 -32.56
C MET A 1 11.94 -15.58 -32.20
N ILE A 2 11.70 -14.84 -31.12
CA ILE A 2 10.47 -14.08 -30.84
C ILE A 2 10.98 -12.86 -30.08
N ILE A 3 11.15 -11.73 -30.75
CA ILE A 3 11.42 -10.46 -30.07
C ILE A 3 10.02 -9.88 -29.82
N ALA A 4 9.44 -10.23 -28.68
CA ALA A 4 8.24 -9.56 -28.21
C ALA A 4 8.68 -8.18 -27.69
N GLN A 5 8.45 -7.15 -28.49
CA GLN A 5 8.48 -5.76 -28.00
C GLN A 5 7.12 -5.49 -27.34
N THR A 6 7.14 -5.09 -26.07
CA THR A 6 5.95 -4.56 -25.38
C THR A 6 5.71 -3.10 -25.78
N GLU A 7 4.51 -2.58 -25.50
CA GLU A 7 4.00 -1.27 -25.94
C GLU A 7 4.90 -0.05 -25.63
N ASN A 8 5.86 -0.19 -24.70
CA ASN A 8 6.88 0.83 -24.37
C ASN A 8 8.27 0.61 -25.00
N GLY A 9 8.42 -0.36 -25.92
CA GLY A 9 9.68 -0.60 -26.66
C GLY A 9 10.80 -1.29 -25.86
N TYR A 10 10.57 -1.65 -24.60
CA TYR A 10 11.55 -2.34 -23.76
C TYR A 10 11.74 -3.80 -24.17
N LYS A 11 12.99 -4.29 -24.08
CA LYS A 11 13.32 -5.70 -24.34
C LYS A 11 13.35 -6.47 -23.02
N PHE A 12 12.74 -7.66 -23.00
CA PHE A 12 12.72 -8.54 -21.83
C PHE A 12 14.10 -9.05 -21.36
N ASP A 13 15.15 -8.85 -22.16
CA ASP A 13 16.54 -9.23 -21.87
C ASP A 13 17.36 -8.06 -21.27
N SER A 14 16.68 -7.01 -20.82
CA SER A 14 17.28 -5.75 -20.39
C SER A 14 16.76 -5.27 -19.04
N VAL A 15 17.61 -4.55 -18.32
CA VAL A 15 17.31 -3.86 -17.04
C VAL A 15 17.76 -2.41 -17.17
N CYS A 16 17.00 -1.48 -16.60
CA CYS A 16 17.46 -0.11 -16.42
C CYS A 16 17.95 0.05 -14.98
N ILE A 17 19.15 0.57 -14.79
CA ILE A 17 19.71 0.83 -13.47
C ILE A 17 20.14 2.29 -13.46
N ASN A 18 19.55 3.08 -12.57
CA ASN A 18 19.75 4.52 -12.45
C ASN A 18 19.66 5.28 -13.80
N GLY A 19 18.67 4.93 -14.62
CA GLY A 19 18.47 5.53 -15.95
C GLY A 19 19.34 4.96 -17.08
N GLU A 20 20.30 4.06 -16.79
CA GLU A 20 21.11 3.39 -17.81
C GLU A 20 20.62 1.98 -18.11
N TRP A 21 20.43 1.69 -19.41
CA TRP A 21 20.02 0.35 -19.86
C TRP A 21 21.20 -0.60 -20.04
N PHE A 22 21.06 -1.79 -19.45
CA PHE A 22 21.95 -2.93 -19.60
C PHE A 22 21.19 -4.10 -20.21
N SER A 23 21.80 -4.77 -21.18
CA SER A 23 21.18 -5.89 -21.92
C SER A 23 22.03 -7.15 -21.85
N GLY A 24 21.51 -8.27 -22.34
CA GLY A 24 22.20 -9.57 -22.27
C GLY A 24 21.88 -10.36 -21.01
N ILE A 25 20.82 -9.97 -20.30
CA ILE A 25 20.22 -10.77 -19.25
C ILE A 25 19.47 -11.88 -19.96
N GLY A 26 19.93 -13.12 -19.81
CA GLY A 26 19.20 -14.25 -20.37
C GLY A 26 17.77 -14.29 -19.79
N TYR A 27 16.84 -14.97 -20.46
CA TYR A 27 15.47 -15.12 -19.95
C TYR A 27 15.42 -15.74 -18.52
N GLN A 28 16.39 -16.60 -18.21
CA GLN A 28 16.61 -17.20 -16.88
C GLN A 28 17.51 -16.35 -15.97
N GLY A 29 18.13 -15.31 -16.50
CA GLY A 29 19.07 -14.44 -15.78
C GLY A 29 18.39 -13.39 -14.91
N LEU A 30 17.12 -13.06 -15.18
CA LEU A 30 16.32 -12.21 -14.31
C LEU A 30 15.51 -13.07 -13.35
N LEU A 31 15.77 -12.95 -12.05
CA LEU A 31 14.98 -13.57 -10.99
C LEU A 31 14.44 -12.47 -10.10
N ASN A 32 13.14 -12.46 -9.84
CA ASN A 32 12.54 -11.46 -8.97
C ASN A 32 11.56 -12.11 -8.00
N VAL A 33 11.48 -11.55 -6.80
CA VAL A 33 10.56 -11.99 -5.77
C VAL A 33 10.19 -10.81 -4.87
N ASN A 34 8.91 -10.67 -4.60
CA ASN A 34 8.38 -9.77 -3.61
C ASN A 34 8.29 -10.50 -2.27
N THR A 35 9.18 -10.16 -1.33
CA THR A 35 9.37 -10.89 -0.06
C THR A 35 8.81 -10.10 1.12
N LYS A 36 7.93 -10.72 1.92
CA LYS A 36 7.49 -10.13 3.19
C LYS A 36 8.66 -10.08 4.17
N THR A 37 8.97 -8.87 4.62
CA THR A 37 10.03 -8.54 5.58
C THR A 37 9.40 -7.91 6.81
N TYR A 38 10.03 -8.12 7.97
CA TYR A 38 9.57 -7.57 9.23
C TYR A 38 10.32 -6.28 9.54
N VAL A 39 9.63 -5.31 10.15
CA VAL A 39 10.29 -4.15 10.77
C VAL A 39 11.18 -4.63 11.91
N ASP A 40 10.63 -5.48 12.78
CA ASP A 40 11.32 -6.16 13.86
C ASP A 40 11.19 -7.68 13.70
N GLU A 41 12.30 -8.41 13.73
CA GLU A 41 12.29 -9.86 13.53
C GLU A 41 11.45 -10.60 14.59
N PRO A 42 10.61 -11.56 14.19
CA PRO A 42 9.75 -12.29 15.12
C PRO A 42 10.58 -13.15 16.07
N THR A 43 10.24 -13.10 17.36
CA THR A 43 10.96 -13.86 18.39
C THR A 43 10.37 -15.25 18.56
N ARG A 44 11.25 -16.27 18.60
CA ARG A 44 10.86 -17.65 18.87
C ARG A 44 10.84 -17.90 20.37
N SER A 45 9.80 -18.59 20.82
CA SER A 45 9.73 -19.16 22.16
C SER A 45 10.62 -20.40 22.28
N ASN A 46 10.91 -20.82 23.51
CA ASN A 46 11.76 -21.98 23.79
C ASN A 46 11.20 -23.31 23.26
N ASP A 47 9.89 -23.38 22.96
CA ASP A 47 9.22 -24.53 22.34
C ASP A 47 9.25 -24.49 20.80
N GLY A 48 9.88 -23.47 20.22
CA GLY A 48 9.97 -23.26 18.77
C GLY A 48 8.76 -22.55 18.16
N SER A 49 7.73 -22.23 18.95
CA SER A 49 6.56 -21.47 18.49
C SER A 49 6.88 -19.98 18.32
N ILE A 50 6.13 -19.31 17.44
CA ILE A 50 6.10 -17.85 17.31
C ILE A 50 4.66 -17.43 17.63
N PRO A 51 4.33 -17.22 18.92
CA PRO A 51 2.95 -17.06 19.37
C PRO A 51 2.26 -15.83 18.77
N ASN A 52 3.03 -14.79 18.39
CA ASN A 52 2.54 -13.52 17.89
C ASN A 52 2.91 -13.28 16.42
N ILE A 53 3.02 -14.33 15.59
CA ILE A 53 3.49 -14.21 14.20
C ILE A 53 2.67 -13.23 13.33
N ASN A 54 1.41 -12.98 13.70
CA ASN A 54 0.50 -12.07 13.00
C ASN A 54 0.48 -10.64 13.56
N ASP A 55 1.22 -10.37 14.65
CA ASP A 55 1.16 -9.10 15.37
C ASP A 55 2.36 -8.19 15.03
N TYR A 56 3.28 -8.63 14.18
CA TYR A 56 4.44 -7.85 13.76
C TYR A 56 4.12 -6.98 12.54
N ASP A 57 4.67 -5.76 12.54
CA ASP A 57 4.65 -4.90 11.38
C ASP A 57 5.51 -5.51 10.27
N THR A 58 4.86 -5.78 9.13
CA THR A 58 5.49 -6.38 7.96
C THR A 58 5.23 -5.53 6.74
N PHE A 59 6.21 -5.52 5.83
CA PHE A 59 6.13 -4.87 4.54
C PHE A 59 6.71 -5.77 3.47
N VAL A 60 6.33 -5.54 2.22
CA VAL A 60 6.86 -6.31 1.10
C VAL A 60 8.07 -5.58 0.51
N VAL A 61 9.16 -6.32 0.31
CA VAL A 61 10.39 -5.81 -0.32
C VAL A 61 10.56 -6.48 -1.67
N PRO A 62 10.60 -5.72 -2.78
CA PRO A 62 10.94 -6.28 -4.07
C PRO A 62 12.44 -6.61 -4.07
N ARG A 63 12.78 -7.84 -4.46
CA ARG A 63 14.16 -8.27 -4.66
C ARG A 63 14.32 -8.72 -6.09
N CYS A 64 15.37 -8.26 -6.73
CA CYS A 64 15.69 -8.57 -8.10
C CYS A 64 17.13 -9.03 -8.19
N LYS A 65 17.37 -10.13 -8.89
CA LYS A 65 18.68 -10.70 -9.13
C LYS A 65 18.87 -10.83 -10.63
N VAL A 66 19.98 -10.29 -11.11
CA VAL A 66 20.29 -10.19 -12.54
C VAL A 66 21.59 -10.94 -12.82
N ASN A 67 21.55 -11.90 -13.74
CA ASN A 67 22.71 -12.66 -14.19
C ASN A 67 23.04 -12.32 -15.64
N PHE A 68 24.22 -11.76 -15.85
CA PHE A 68 24.83 -11.48 -17.15
C PHE A 68 25.80 -12.61 -17.51
N LYS A 69 25.46 -13.40 -18.54
CA LYS A 69 26.32 -14.51 -19.01
C LYS A 69 27.66 -14.05 -19.55
N TYR A 70 27.63 -12.95 -20.29
CA TYR A 70 28.82 -12.26 -20.75
C TYR A 70 28.56 -10.76 -20.67
N PHE A 71 29.39 -10.04 -19.92
CA PHE A 71 29.26 -8.62 -19.71
C PHE A 71 30.52 -7.91 -20.20
N LYS A 72 30.39 -7.04 -21.20
CA LYS A 72 31.53 -6.34 -21.79
C LYS A 72 32.21 -5.49 -20.72
N ILE A 73 33.53 -5.36 -20.79
CA ILE A 73 34.28 -4.58 -19.80
C ILE A 73 33.80 -3.11 -19.72
N GLU A 74 33.40 -2.52 -20.84
CA GLU A 74 32.83 -1.17 -20.90
C GLU A 74 31.49 -1.06 -20.16
N ASP A 75 30.60 -2.05 -20.36
CA ASP A 75 29.30 -2.09 -19.68
C ASP A 75 29.46 -2.41 -18.19
N TYR A 76 30.44 -3.23 -17.82
CA TYR A 76 30.80 -3.49 -16.43
C TYR A 76 31.30 -2.23 -15.72
N GLN A 77 32.18 -1.45 -16.34
CA GLN A 77 32.63 -0.18 -15.78
C GLN A 77 31.51 0.85 -15.68
N ARG A 78 30.57 0.86 -16.64
CA ARG A 78 29.34 1.67 -16.55
C ARG A 78 28.48 1.24 -15.38
N LEU A 79 28.23 -0.05 -15.21
CA LEU A 79 27.47 -0.58 -14.09
C LEU A 79 28.12 -0.20 -12.76
N CYS A 80 29.42 -0.43 -12.59
CA CYS A 80 30.15 -0.04 -11.38
C CYS A 80 30.00 1.46 -11.06
N ARG A 81 30.05 2.33 -12.08
CA ARG A 81 29.85 3.78 -11.85
C ARG A 81 28.41 4.08 -11.43
N VAL A 82 27.43 3.44 -12.05
CA VAL A 82 26.02 3.61 -11.74
C VAL A 82 25.70 3.15 -10.32
N ILE A 83 26.09 1.93 -9.94
CA ILE A 83 25.76 1.37 -8.62
C ILE A 83 26.49 2.07 -7.47
N ASN A 84 27.67 2.63 -7.72
CA ASN A 84 28.44 3.38 -6.72
C ASN A 84 28.16 4.90 -6.74
N SER A 85 27.25 5.37 -7.59
CA SER A 85 26.92 6.80 -7.68
C SER A 85 26.04 7.28 -6.53
N ALA A 86 25.26 6.37 -5.93
CA ALA A 86 24.33 6.65 -4.85
C ALA A 86 24.14 5.41 -3.97
N ASN A 87 23.70 5.62 -2.73
CA ASN A 87 23.36 4.51 -1.82
C ASN A 87 22.12 3.73 -2.27
N GLU A 88 21.20 4.40 -2.99
CA GLU A 88 20.01 3.83 -3.59
C GLU A 88 19.74 4.49 -4.95
N PHE A 89 19.10 3.77 -5.86
CA PHE A 89 18.82 4.23 -7.21
C PHE A 89 17.62 3.48 -7.82
N PRO A 90 16.91 4.08 -8.80
CA PRO A 90 15.80 3.43 -9.46
C PRO A 90 16.29 2.28 -10.35
N VAL A 91 15.59 1.14 -10.27
CA VAL A 91 15.82 -0.05 -11.09
C VAL A 91 14.51 -0.41 -11.78
N ILE A 92 14.54 -0.47 -13.11
CA ILE A 92 13.39 -0.86 -13.94
C ILE A 92 13.65 -2.25 -14.51
N PHE A 93 12.75 -3.18 -14.21
CA PHE A 93 12.83 -4.56 -14.69
C PHE A 93 11.43 -5.15 -14.93
N TRP A 94 11.38 -6.27 -15.64
CA TRP A 94 10.14 -7.01 -15.84
C TRP A 94 9.84 -7.89 -14.63
N ASP A 95 8.78 -7.58 -13.88
CA ASP A 95 8.33 -8.42 -12.77
C ASP A 95 7.61 -9.66 -13.32
N LYS A 96 8.17 -10.85 -13.07
CA LYS A 96 7.58 -12.12 -13.53
C LYS A 96 6.36 -12.57 -12.70
N GLN A 97 6.20 -12.08 -11.48
CA GLN A 97 5.06 -12.40 -10.62
C GLN A 97 3.82 -11.62 -11.07
N PHE A 98 3.99 -10.33 -11.37
CA PHE A 98 2.88 -9.47 -11.82
C PHE A 98 2.73 -9.39 -13.34
N GLY A 99 3.75 -9.82 -14.10
CA GLY A 99 3.71 -9.80 -15.57
C GLY A 99 3.70 -8.38 -16.15
N THR A 100 4.41 -7.44 -15.51
CA THR A 100 4.48 -6.04 -15.92
C THR A 100 5.88 -5.46 -15.67
N TRP A 101 6.20 -4.35 -16.33
CA TRP A 101 7.39 -3.57 -15.99
C TRP A 101 7.15 -2.81 -14.69
N VAL A 102 8.10 -2.92 -13.77
CA VAL A 102 8.09 -2.22 -12.48
C VAL A 102 9.34 -1.36 -12.35
N GLU A 103 9.19 -0.24 -11.66
CA GLU A 103 10.28 0.63 -11.25
C GLU A 103 10.30 0.68 -9.73
N HIS A 104 11.46 0.40 -9.13
CA HIS A 104 11.65 0.46 -7.70
C HIS A 104 12.97 1.15 -7.36
N ASN A 105 13.00 1.95 -6.29
CA ASN A 105 14.27 2.32 -5.69
C ASN A 105 14.88 1.10 -5.02
N MET A 106 16.15 0.82 -5.31
CA MET A 106 16.88 -0.34 -4.79
C MET A 106 18.30 0.05 -4.42
N TYR A 107 18.91 -0.73 -3.53
CA TYR A 107 20.35 -0.73 -3.32
C TYR A 107 20.97 -2.03 -3.85
N CYS A 108 22.25 -1.97 -4.20
CA CYS A 108 23.02 -3.15 -4.58
C CYS A 108 23.55 -3.85 -3.32
N GLU A 109 23.26 -5.14 -3.16
CA GLU A 109 23.90 -5.96 -2.14
C GLU A 109 25.43 -5.98 -2.37
N PRO A 110 26.28 -5.91 -1.33
CA PRO A 110 27.73 -5.94 -1.49
C PRO A 110 28.17 -7.20 -2.24
N GLU A 111 28.94 -7.02 -3.30
CA GLU A 111 29.31 -8.13 -4.19
C GLU A 111 30.56 -8.90 -3.74
N GLU A 112 30.60 -10.18 -4.10
CA GLU A 112 31.82 -10.99 -4.09
C GLU A 112 32.67 -10.74 -5.34
N MET A 113 33.97 -11.05 -5.29
CA MET A 113 34.91 -10.79 -6.40
C MET A 113 34.46 -11.40 -7.74
N ALA A 114 34.26 -10.54 -8.75
CA ALA A 114 33.85 -10.95 -10.09
C ALA A 114 34.96 -11.68 -10.88
N LYS A 115 34.60 -12.73 -11.62
CA LYS A 115 35.53 -13.46 -12.50
C LYS A 115 35.76 -12.71 -13.81
N MET A 116 36.94 -12.12 -13.96
CA MET A 116 37.35 -11.42 -15.19
C MET A 116 37.80 -12.39 -16.28
N PHE A 117 37.34 -12.16 -17.51
CA PHE A 117 37.79 -12.87 -18.70
C PHE A 117 38.92 -12.10 -19.40
N ASN A 118 40.10 -12.70 -19.40
CA ASN A 118 41.32 -12.14 -19.98
C ASN A 118 41.90 -13.06 -21.07
N VAL A 119 42.47 -12.46 -22.11
CA VAL A 119 43.34 -13.14 -23.07
C VAL A 119 44.66 -12.38 -23.09
N GLY A 120 45.71 -13.01 -22.55
CA GLY A 120 46.97 -12.32 -22.29
C GLY A 120 46.82 -11.24 -21.20
N THR A 121 47.21 -10.01 -21.49
CA THR A 121 47.11 -8.84 -20.60
C THR A 121 45.85 -8.02 -20.81
N SER A 122 45.01 -8.37 -21.79
CA SER A 122 43.79 -7.65 -22.12
C SER A 122 42.58 -8.28 -21.44
N VAL A 123 41.77 -7.46 -20.76
CA VAL A 123 40.49 -7.84 -20.16
C VAL A 123 39.37 -7.49 -21.12
N PHE A 124 38.53 -8.47 -21.47
CA PHE A 124 37.47 -8.30 -22.47
C PHE A 124 36.08 -8.16 -21.84
N GLY A 125 35.90 -8.74 -20.64
CA GLY A 125 34.63 -8.69 -19.93
C GLY A 125 34.61 -9.53 -18.67
N VAL A 126 33.42 -9.69 -18.13
CA VAL A 126 33.11 -10.50 -16.95
C VAL A 126 32.16 -11.61 -17.38
N LEU A 127 32.43 -12.83 -16.89
CA LEU A 127 31.61 -14.00 -17.18
C LEU A 127 30.73 -14.36 -15.99
N ASP A 128 29.50 -14.81 -16.28
CA ASP A 128 28.52 -15.28 -15.29
C ASP A 128 28.39 -14.34 -14.08
N TYR A 129 28.28 -13.04 -14.36
CA TYR A 129 28.22 -12.01 -13.34
C TYR A 129 26.79 -11.87 -12.82
N GLU A 130 26.62 -12.05 -11.51
CA GLU A 130 25.33 -11.96 -10.83
C GLU A 130 25.34 -10.78 -9.86
N ILE A 131 24.30 -9.96 -9.94
CA ILE A 131 24.08 -8.81 -9.08
C ILE A 131 22.72 -8.92 -8.41
N SER A 132 22.66 -8.65 -7.11
CA SER A 132 21.43 -8.63 -6.31
C SER A 132 21.05 -7.19 -5.98
N PHE A 133 19.82 -6.82 -6.31
CA PHE A 133 19.18 -5.57 -5.94
C PHE A 133 18.09 -5.84 -4.91
N ILE A 134 18.10 -5.04 -3.85
CA ILE A 134 17.12 -5.10 -2.77
C ILE A 134 16.40 -3.75 -2.74
N GLY A 135 15.08 -3.80 -2.84
CA GLY A 135 14.22 -2.62 -2.78
C GLY A 135 14.44 -1.83 -1.50
N THR A 136 14.65 -0.53 -1.67
CA THR A 136 14.51 0.45 -0.59
C THR A 136 13.10 1.03 -0.67
N LEU A 137 12.43 1.15 0.47
CA LEU A 137 11.09 1.72 0.56
C LEU A 137 11.11 3.26 0.49
N ASN A 138 11.79 3.85 -0.49
CA ASN A 138 12.05 5.29 -0.53
C ASN A 138 11.49 6.03 -1.75
N ASN A 139 10.78 5.36 -2.67
CA ASN A 139 9.80 6.06 -3.51
C ASN A 139 8.49 5.30 -3.45
N LEU A 140 7.67 5.81 -2.57
CA LEU A 140 6.39 5.25 -2.20
C LEU A 140 5.40 5.80 -3.21
N ASN A 141 5.03 5.02 -4.22
CA ASN A 141 3.75 5.27 -4.86
C ASN A 141 2.72 5.26 -3.71
N GLU A 142 2.16 6.42 -3.41
CA GLU A 142 1.03 6.52 -2.49
C GLU A 142 -0.17 5.95 -3.23
N TYR A 143 -0.65 4.82 -2.73
CA TYR A 143 -1.90 4.24 -3.18
C TYR A 143 -3.00 4.68 -2.26
N THR A 144 -4.16 4.85 -2.86
CA THR A 144 -5.38 5.27 -2.20
C THR A 144 -6.27 4.05 -1.96
N ILE A 145 -6.80 3.96 -0.75
CA ILE A 145 -7.98 3.15 -0.47
C ILE A 145 -9.16 4.10 -0.37
N GLU A 146 -10.14 3.88 -1.25
CA GLU A 146 -11.40 4.59 -1.24
C GLU A 146 -12.53 3.65 -0.80
N TYR A 147 -13.22 4.02 0.27
CA TYR A 147 -14.39 3.29 0.77
C TYR A 147 -15.66 3.84 0.10
N LYS A 148 -16.29 3.03 -0.74
CA LYS A 148 -17.48 3.38 -1.52
C LYS A 148 -18.75 3.00 -0.74
N PHE A 149 -19.25 3.91 0.09
CA PHE A 149 -20.45 3.70 0.90
C PHE A 149 -21.71 3.57 0.03
N THR A 150 -22.09 2.32 -0.26
CA THR A 150 -23.19 1.98 -1.15
C THR A 150 -24.09 0.89 -0.52
N ASP A 151 -25.33 0.77 -0.99
CA ASP A 151 -26.23 -0.34 -0.63
C ASP A 151 -25.89 -1.63 -1.41
N ASP A 152 -26.69 -2.67 -1.24
CA ASP A 152 -26.53 -3.97 -1.91
C ASP A 152 -26.82 -3.93 -3.43
N SER A 153 -27.53 -2.89 -3.89
CA SER A 153 -27.74 -2.57 -5.30
C SER A 153 -26.64 -1.66 -5.86
N GLY A 154 -25.73 -1.25 -4.97
CA GLY A 154 -24.66 -0.27 -5.10
C GLY A 154 -25.09 1.15 -5.47
N VAL A 155 -26.27 1.54 -4.99
CA VAL A 155 -26.66 2.95 -4.90
C VAL A 155 -25.93 3.57 -3.71
N ALA A 156 -25.41 4.80 -3.87
CA ALA A 156 -24.73 5.50 -2.78
C ALA A 156 -25.65 5.68 -1.57
N LEU A 157 -25.13 5.40 -0.36
CA LEU A 157 -25.89 5.59 0.87
C LEU A 157 -26.23 7.06 1.07
N THR A 158 -27.40 7.31 1.67
CA THR A 158 -27.84 8.67 1.94
C THR A 158 -27.19 9.20 3.22
N LEU A 159 -26.55 10.36 3.13
CA LEU A 159 -25.95 11.04 4.26
C LEU A 159 -27.03 11.54 5.24
N VAL A 160 -26.80 11.31 6.53
CA VAL A 160 -27.61 11.89 7.60
C VAL A 160 -27.33 13.39 7.66
N THR A 161 -28.39 14.19 7.78
CA THR A 161 -28.27 15.65 7.89
C THR A 161 -27.66 16.03 9.25
N TYR A 162 -26.55 16.77 9.23
CA TYR A 162 -25.93 17.32 10.44
C TYR A 162 -26.31 18.80 10.62
N ALA A 163 -26.50 19.20 11.87
CA ALA A 163 -26.58 20.61 12.22
C ALA A 163 -25.16 21.21 12.32
N THR A 164 -25.05 22.51 12.11
CA THR A 164 -23.84 23.26 12.47
C THR A 164 -23.89 23.59 13.97
N TYR A 165 -22.77 23.46 14.67
CA TYR A 165 -22.70 23.87 16.08
C TYR A 165 -23.01 25.36 16.23
N SER A 166 -23.90 25.69 17.15
CA SER A 166 -24.21 27.06 17.55
C SER A 166 -24.65 27.09 19.00
N ALA A 167 -24.03 27.99 19.78
CA ALA A 167 -24.37 28.23 21.18
C ALA A 167 -25.81 28.75 21.37
N GLU A 168 -26.41 29.31 20.32
CA GLU A 168 -27.77 29.87 20.32
C GLU A 168 -28.84 28.86 19.88
N THR A 169 -28.42 27.68 19.45
CA THR A 169 -29.32 26.62 18.98
C THR A 169 -29.59 25.63 20.10
N THR A 170 -30.77 25.05 20.05
CA THR A 170 -31.18 24.03 20.99
C THR A 170 -31.10 22.65 20.36
N TYR A 171 -30.61 21.67 21.11
CA TYR A 171 -30.36 20.31 20.61
C TYR A 171 -31.20 19.27 21.36
N ASN A 172 -31.64 18.25 20.64
CA ASN A 172 -32.30 17.07 21.18
C ASN A 172 -31.29 15.93 21.33
N LYS A 173 -31.60 14.99 22.22
CA LYS A 173 -30.80 13.76 22.38
C LYS A 173 -30.60 13.07 21.02
N ASN A 174 -29.35 12.72 20.73
CA ASN A 174 -28.85 12.13 19.48
C ASN A 174 -28.73 13.09 18.29
N ASP A 175 -28.95 14.39 18.46
CA ASP A 175 -28.67 15.35 17.39
C ASP A 175 -27.17 15.31 17.05
N LEU A 176 -26.88 15.25 15.76
CA LEU A 176 -25.55 15.18 15.19
C LEU A 176 -25.13 16.56 14.74
N VAL A 177 -23.97 16.99 15.22
CA VAL A 177 -23.50 18.36 15.06
C VAL A 177 -22.08 18.36 14.55
N LYS A 178 -21.83 19.15 13.51
CA LYS A 178 -20.51 19.40 12.97
C LYS A 178 -19.93 20.67 13.60
N ASN A 179 -18.70 20.58 14.09
CA ASN A 179 -17.98 21.75 14.60
C ASN A 179 -17.46 22.59 13.42
N THR A 180 -17.55 23.92 13.55
CA THR A 180 -17.18 24.91 12.53
C THR A 180 -15.98 25.78 12.90
N GLU A 181 -15.42 25.66 14.10
CA GLU A 181 -14.36 26.55 14.57
C GLU A 181 -12.95 26.09 14.22
N ASP A 182 -12.74 24.79 13.96
CA ASP A 182 -11.47 24.25 13.49
C ASP A 182 -11.69 23.53 12.15
N ASP A 183 -10.76 23.67 11.20
CA ASP A 183 -10.70 22.98 9.89
C ASP A 183 -10.69 21.43 9.98
N ILE A 184 -11.05 20.86 11.12
CA ILE A 184 -11.08 19.45 11.45
C ILE A 184 -12.54 18.98 11.40
N THR A 185 -12.77 17.91 10.63
CA THR A 185 -13.98 17.11 10.47
C THR A 185 -14.44 16.41 11.76
N SER A 186 -14.52 17.14 12.87
CA SER A 186 -14.98 16.65 14.17
C SER A 186 -16.51 16.73 14.24
N TYR A 187 -17.13 15.57 14.43
CA TYR A 187 -18.57 15.43 14.61
C TYR A 187 -18.88 15.06 16.06
N TYR A 188 -19.98 15.59 16.57
CA TYR A 188 -20.40 15.41 17.95
C TYR A 188 -21.84 14.94 17.98
N LYS A 189 -22.16 14.08 18.93
CA LYS A 189 -23.51 13.63 19.24
C LYS A 189 -23.95 14.22 20.57
N TYR A 190 -25.10 14.87 20.59
CA TYR A 190 -25.66 15.38 21.82
C TYR A 190 -26.23 14.23 22.67
N ILE A 191 -25.77 14.08 23.91
CA ILE A 191 -26.11 12.92 24.77
C ILE A 191 -26.73 13.32 26.10
N ASN A 192 -27.06 14.60 26.31
CA ASN A 192 -27.68 15.02 27.56
C ASN A 192 -29.14 14.52 27.62
N ASP A 193 -29.43 13.73 28.66
CA ASP A 193 -30.76 13.15 28.92
C ASP A 193 -31.65 14.03 29.79
N THR A 194 -31.08 15.08 30.39
CA THR A 194 -31.79 15.99 31.32
C THR A 194 -32.37 17.23 30.65
N SER A 195 -31.86 17.55 29.46
CA SER A 195 -32.40 18.53 28.53
C SER A 195 -33.66 17.99 27.87
N GLY A 196 -34.82 18.58 28.18
CA GLY A 196 -36.03 18.39 27.37
C GLY A 196 -35.81 18.84 25.91
N SER A 197 -36.79 18.60 25.04
CA SER A 197 -36.69 19.06 23.64
C SER A 197 -36.46 20.56 23.56
N GLY A 198 -35.42 20.98 22.85
CA GLY A 198 -35.11 22.39 22.64
C GLY A 198 -34.42 23.09 23.83
N HIS A 199 -33.36 22.50 24.39
CA HIS A 199 -32.56 23.07 25.49
C HIS A 199 -31.42 24.00 25.03
N GLU A 200 -31.26 25.17 25.65
CA GLU A 200 -30.12 26.09 25.45
C GLU A 200 -28.85 25.56 26.11
N LEU A 201 -27.68 25.74 25.49
CA LEU A 201 -26.43 25.16 25.97
C LEU A 201 -25.96 25.79 27.31
N THR A 202 -25.62 24.93 28.25
CA THR A 202 -25.15 25.22 29.61
C THR A 202 -23.82 24.51 29.90
N ASP A 203 -23.11 24.91 30.96
CA ASP A 203 -21.85 24.29 31.41
C ASP A 203 -21.99 22.81 31.82
N THR A 204 -23.21 22.26 31.85
CA THR A 204 -23.51 20.87 32.21
C THR A 204 -23.89 19.98 31.03
N ASP A 205 -23.88 20.52 29.80
CA ASP A 205 -24.22 19.75 28.61
C ASP A 205 -23.10 18.79 28.17
N TYR A 206 -23.49 17.55 27.87
CA TYR A 206 -22.56 16.48 27.49
C TYR A 206 -22.65 16.17 26.00
N TRP A 207 -21.48 16.12 25.37
CA TRP A 207 -21.29 15.77 23.97
C TRP A 207 -20.41 14.53 23.84
N GLN A 208 -20.78 13.62 22.96
CA GLN A 208 -19.93 12.50 22.58
C GLN A 208 -19.20 12.83 21.27
N VAL A 209 -17.86 12.70 21.27
CA VAL A 209 -17.06 12.76 20.05
C VAL A 209 -17.36 11.53 19.20
N ILE A 210 -17.67 11.74 17.92
CA ILE A 210 -17.90 10.68 16.95
C ILE A 210 -16.62 10.45 16.15
N ASP A 211 -16.26 9.18 15.96
CA ASP A 211 -15.16 8.80 15.09
C ASP A 211 -15.54 9.05 13.62
N SER A 212 -14.98 10.10 13.03
CA SER A 212 -15.19 10.47 11.63
C SER A 212 -14.16 9.86 10.68
N SER A 213 -13.25 9.01 11.18
CA SER A 213 -12.23 8.34 10.36
C SER A 213 -12.85 7.55 9.22
N ILE A 214 -14.07 7.06 9.36
CA ILE A 214 -14.83 6.37 8.31
C ILE A 214 -15.05 7.25 7.06
N LEU A 215 -15.12 8.57 7.19
CA LEU A 215 -15.43 9.48 6.09
C LEU A 215 -14.22 9.86 5.23
N SER A 216 -13.00 9.53 5.65
CA SER A 216 -11.79 9.84 4.90
C SER A 216 -11.35 8.69 4.00
N SER A 217 -10.69 9.02 2.89
CA SER A 217 -9.83 8.07 2.20
C SER A 217 -8.57 7.82 3.02
N GLU A 218 -7.94 6.67 2.82
CA GLU A 218 -6.62 6.39 3.37
C GLU A 218 -5.59 6.36 2.26
N THR A 219 -4.43 6.94 2.51
CA THR A 219 -3.26 6.78 1.66
C THR A 219 -2.25 5.91 2.37
N SER A 220 -1.63 5.01 1.63
CA SER A 220 -0.52 4.22 2.14
C SER A 220 0.44 3.93 1.02
N ASN A 221 1.65 3.64 1.41
CA ASN A 221 2.70 3.37 0.47
C ASN A 221 2.63 1.94 -0.05
N TRP A 222 3.20 1.72 -1.23
CA TRP A 222 3.36 0.37 -1.79
C TRP A 222 3.87 -0.64 -0.75
N GLY A 223 3.17 -1.75 -0.58
CA GLY A 223 3.57 -2.86 0.27
C GLY A 223 3.44 -2.63 1.78
N ASN A 224 3.08 -1.41 2.22
CA ASN A 224 2.83 -1.13 3.64
C ASN A 224 1.55 -1.83 4.12
N SER A 225 1.58 -2.28 5.37
CA SER A 225 0.39 -2.81 6.03
C SER A 225 -0.58 -1.69 6.37
N LEU A 226 -1.84 -1.83 5.94
CA LEU A 226 -2.94 -0.98 6.33
C LEU A 226 -4.04 -1.82 6.99
N LYS A 227 -4.70 -1.25 8.00
CA LYS A 227 -5.79 -1.90 8.71
C LYS A 227 -7.14 -1.49 8.12
N ILE A 228 -7.87 -2.45 7.56
CA ILE A 228 -9.18 -2.21 6.93
C ILE A 228 -10.16 -1.62 7.94
N LYS A 229 -10.80 -0.51 7.55
CA LYS A 229 -11.75 0.21 8.40
C LYS A 229 -12.94 -0.64 8.80
N THR A 230 -13.39 -0.41 10.03
CA THR A 230 -14.67 -0.91 10.51
C THR A 230 -15.79 0.05 10.12
N LEU A 231 -17.01 -0.44 9.96
CA LEU A 231 -18.22 0.40 9.84
C LEU A 231 -18.81 0.77 11.21
N ALA A 232 -18.01 0.75 12.28
CA ALA A 232 -18.46 1.25 13.58
C ALA A 232 -18.90 2.72 13.42
N ASN A 233 -20.09 3.04 13.92
CA ASN A 233 -20.71 4.37 13.82
C ASN A 233 -21.13 4.81 12.41
N LEU A 234 -21.17 3.92 11.41
CA LEU A 234 -21.69 4.28 10.07
C LEU A 234 -23.09 4.91 10.15
N ASN A 235 -23.95 4.38 11.01
CA ASN A 235 -25.32 4.88 11.19
C ASN A 235 -25.40 6.32 11.74
N ASP A 236 -24.30 6.84 12.31
CA ASP A 236 -24.22 8.26 12.68
C ASP A 236 -23.93 9.16 11.46
N PHE A 237 -23.56 8.61 10.31
CA PHE A 237 -23.25 9.36 9.10
C PHE A 237 -24.11 9.00 7.90
N TYR A 238 -24.50 7.74 7.74
CA TYR A 238 -25.25 7.23 6.60
C TYR A 238 -26.41 6.35 7.06
N ASN A 239 -27.51 6.40 6.32
CA ASN A 239 -28.59 5.44 6.48
C ASN A 239 -28.17 4.09 5.86
N SER A 240 -27.81 3.12 6.70
CA SER A 240 -27.50 1.75 6.25
C SER A 240 -28.74 1.09 5.61
N PRO A 241 -28.54 0.09 4.72
CA PRO A 241 -29.64 -0.68 4.16
C PRO A 241 -30.53 -1.28 5.25
N THR A 242 -31.85 -1.23 5.03
CA THR A 242 -32.83 -1.68 6.03
C THR A 242 -32.72 -3.19 6.28
N GLU A 243 -32.70 -3.57 7.56
CA GLU A 243 -32.62 -4.97 8.03
C GLU A 243 -31.37 -5.75 7.59
N LYS A 244 -30.30 -5.05 7.18
CA LYS A 244 -29.02 -5.68 6.81
C LYS A 244 -27.92 -5.38 7.80
N SER A 245 -26.97 -6.31 7.86
CA SER A 245 -25.76 -6.23 8.65
C SER A 245 -24.53 -6.11 7.75
N PHE A 246 -23.56 -5.32 8.18
CA PHE A 246 -22.30 -5.22 7.48
C PHE A 246 -21.40 -6.42 7.79
N VAL A 247 -20.88 -7.05 6.75
CA VAL A 247 -20.06 -8.27 6.86
C VAL A 247 -18.58 -7.99 6.58
N GLY A 248 -18.28 -7.10 5.63
CA GLY A 248 -16.91 -6.83 5.19
C GLY A 248 -16.88 -5.98 3.92
N TRP A 249 -15.71 -5.82 3.35
CA TRP A 249 -15.48 -5.03 2.14
C TRP A 249 -15.16 -5.94 0.96
N ASN A 250 -15.54 -5.53 -0.25
CA ASN A 250 -15.22 -6.22 -1.49
C ASN A 250 -14.57 -5.25 -2.49
N THR A 251 -13.62 -5.74 -3.30
CA THR A 251 -13.01 -4.91 -4.37
C THR A 251 -13.95 -4.67 -5.55
N LYS A 252 -15.14 -5.29 -5.56
CA LYS A 252 -16.19 -5.05 -6.55
C LYS A 252 -17.55 -4.94 -5.87
N GLN A 253 -18.36 -4.04 -6.40
CA GLN A 253 -19.74 -3.82 -5.96
C GLN A 253 -20.62 -5.07 -6.07
N ASP A 254 -20.36 -5.94 -7.06
CA ASP A 254 -21.13 -7.18 -7.31
C ASP A 254 -20.71 -8.37 -6.43
N TYR A 255 -19.82 -8.12 -5.47
CA TYR A 255 -19.25 -9.11 -4.54
C TYR A 255 -18.40 -10.21 -5.19
N THR A 256 -18.09 -10.10 -6.49
CA THR A 256 -17.23 -11.08 -7.20
C THR A 256 -15.74 -10.80 -7.05
N GLY A 257 -15.37 -9.70 -6.39
CA GLY A 257 -13.99 -9.31 -6.13
C GLY A 257 -13.39 -10.01 -4.91
N ALA A 258 -12.22 -9.52 -4.50
CA ALA A 258 -11.56 -9.98 -3.28
C ALA A 258 -12.30 -9.41 -2.06
N THR A 259 -12.53 -10.26 -1.05
CA THR A 259 -13.18 -9.87 0.20
C THR A 259 -12.15 -9.58 1.28
N TYR A 260 -12.34 -8.48 2.00
CA TYR A 260 -11.55 -8.06 3.14
C TYR A 260 -12.43 -7.87 4.36
N PHE A 261 -12.02 -8.42 5.50
CA PHE A 261 -12.77 -8.26 6.74
C PHE A 261 -12.37 -6.98 7.47
N ALA A 262 -13.32 -6.41 8.22
CA ALA A 262 -13.03 -5.29 9.10
C ALA A 262 -11.90 -5.63 10.09
N ASN A 263 -11.03 -4.65 10.40
CA ASN A 263 -9.82 -4.81 11.23
C ASN A 263 -8.72 -5.72 10.66
N GLN A 264 -8.89 -6.28 9.45
CA GLN A 264 -7.85 -7.06 8.81
C GLN A 264 -6.67 -6.18 8.40
N ASN A 265 -5.44 -6.66 8.62
CA ASN A 265 -4.24 -6.05 8.07
C ASN A 265 -4.02 -6.55 6.64
N ILE A 266 -3.90 -5.63 5.68
CA ILE A 266 -3.65 -5.91 4.26
C ILE A 266 -2.43 -5.13 3.77
N SER A 267 -1.75 -5.63 2.75
CA SER A 267 -0.74 -4.88 2.02
C SER A 267 -1.34 -4.34 0.72
N ILE A 268 -1.06 -3.08 0.40
CA ILE A 268 -1.62 -2.39 -0.77
C ILE A 268 -0.55 -2.35 -1.86
N PHE A 269 -0.91 -2.74 -3.08
CA PHE A 269 0.00 -2.78 -4.22
C PHE A 269 -0.49 -1.95 -5.42
N GLU A 270 -1.72 -1.44 -5.33
CA GLU A 270 -2.44 -0.63 -6.31
C GLU A 270 -3.57 0.14 -5.60
N ASP A 271 -4.18 1.12 -6.28
CA ASP A 271 -5.37 1.81 -5.75
C ASP A 271 -6.52 0.81 -5.58
N LEU A 272 -7.26 0.90 -4.48
CA LEU A 272 -8.35 -0.01 -4.15
C LEU A 272 -9.64 0.75 -3.86
N ASP A 273 -10.66 0.44 -4.65
CA ASP A 273 -12.05 0.76 -4.32
C ASP A 273 -12.66 -0.38 -3.51
N LEU A 274 -13.18 -0.07 -2.32
CA LEU A 274 -13.79 -1.03 -1.42
C LEU A 274 -15.28 -0.74 -1.24
N TYR A 275 -16.11 -1.75 -1.55
CA TYR A 275 -17.57 -1.70 -1.46
C TYR A 275 -18.06 -2.54 -0.28
N PRO A 276 -19.04 -2.07 0.51
CA PRO A 276 -19.54 -2.82 1.66
C PRO A 276 -20.36 -4.04 1.22
N ILE A 277 -20.17 -5.14 1.92
CA ILE A 277 -20.96 -6.36 1.81
C ILE A 277 -22.05 -6.33 2.88
N TRP A 278 -23.29 -6.50 2.44
CA TRP A 278 -24.48 -6.48 3.29
C TRP A 278 -25.18 -7.85 3.29
N GLU A 279 -25.47 -8.38 4.47
CA GLU A 279 -26.23 -9.63 4.69
C GLU A 279 -27.47 -9.39 5.55
#